data_AF-T0LTG2-F1
#
_entry.id   AF-T0LTG2-F1
#
_cell.length_a   1.000
_cell.length_b   1.000
_cell.length_c   1.000
_cell.angle_alpha   90.00
_cell.angle_beta   90.00
_cell.angle_gamma   90.00
#
_symmetry.space_group_name_H-M   'P 1'
#
loop_
_entity.id
_entity.type
_entity.pdbx_description
1 polymer ?
#
loop_
_entity_poly.entity_id
_entity_poly.type
_entity_poly.pdbx_seq_one_letter_code
_entity_poly.pdbx_strand_id
1 'polypeptide(L)'
;MQVPVLVEGNHDVEALREIGFKGHIIKINRGLSLDIFAEKIARNFPDVIILMDFDRKGKSIKERLVILLKSYGCNINGDLWDFIMKNYNIKSVEDIPWLVRKVLSDSEFGIKNRF
;
A
#
# COMPACT_ATOMS: atom_id res chain seq x y z
N MET A 1 -12.51 10.76 -10.56
CA MET A 1 -11.34 11.06 -9.71
C MET A 1 -10.59 9.76 -9.49
N GLN A 2 -9.25 9.76 -9.45
CA GLN A 2 -8.47 8.56 -9.16
C GLN A 2 -8.24 8.45 -7.65
N VAL A 3 -8.27 7.24 -7.10
CA VAL A 3 -7.91 6.94 -5.71
C VAL A 3 -6.43 6.55 -5.69
N PRO A 4 -5.52 7.41 -5.17
CA PRO A 4 -4.10 7.09 -5.19
C PRO A 4 -3.73 6.08 -4.11
N VAL A 5 -2.68 5.30 -4.38
CA VAL A 5 -2.02 4.45 -3.39
C VAL A 5 -0.84 5.22 -2.79
N LEU A 6 -0.81 5.32 -1.47
CA LEU A 6 0.30 5.92 -0.73
C LEU A 6 1.35 4.84 -0.43
N VAL A 7 2.61 5.08 -0.82
CA VAL A 7 3.76 4.18 -0.59
C VAL A 7 4.93 4.91 0.08
N GLU A 8 5.92 4.21 0.63
CA GLU A 8 7.02 4.84 1.36
C GLU A 8 8.11 5.37 0.40
N GLY A 9 8.44 4.62 -0.66
CA GLY A 9 9.62 4.86 -1.49
C GLY A 9 9.46 4.66 -2.99
N ASN A 10 10.56 4.87 -3.73
CA ASN A 10 10.60 4.64 -5.18
C ASN A 10 10.54 3.16 -5.53
N HIS A 11 11.20 2.30 -4.76
CA HIS A 11 11.23 0.88 -5.04
C HIS A 11 9.83 0.25 -4.89
N ASP A 12 9.01 0.74 -3.95
CA ASP A 12 7.60 0.36 -3.84
C ASP A 12 6.82 0.68 -5.12
N VAL A 13 7.08 1.85 -5.72
CA VAL A 13 6.48 2.24 -7.00
C VAL A 13 6.89 1.24 -8.07
N GLU A 14 8.18 0.95 -8.18
CA GLU A 14 8.73 0.01 -9.17
C GLU A 14 8.13 -1.39 -9.01
N ALA A 15 8.06 -1.90 -7.78
CA ALA A 15 7.47 -3.19 -7.46
C ALA A 15 5.98 -3.26 -7.85
N LEU A 16 5.20 -2.21 -7.56
CA LEU A 16 3.80 -2.16 -8.00
C LEU A 16 3.67 -2.07 -9.53
N ARG A 17 4.57 -1.35 -10.20
CA ARG A 17 4.59 -1.30 -11.68
C ARG A 17 4.98 -2.65 -12.30
N GLU A 18 5.88 -3.40 -11.68
CA GLU A 18 6.31 -4.73 -12.14
C GLU A 18 5.13 -5.69 -12.25
N ILE A 19 4.21 -5.66 -11.29
CA ILE A 19 2.99 -6.50 -11.31
C ILE A 19 1.85 -5.90 -12.16
N GLY A 20 2.13 -4.83 -12.91
CA GLY A 20 1.17 -4.23 -13.84
C GLY A 20 0.16 -3.27 -13.21
N PHE A 21 0.35 -2.81 -11.98
CA PHE A 21 -0.51 -1.76 -11.40
C PHE A 21 -0.34 -0.45 -12.18
N LYS A 22 -1.43 0.10 -12.72
CA LYS A 22 -1.43 1.33 -13.55
C LYS A 22 -2.01 2.55 -12.85
N GLY A 23 -2.51 2.41 -11.63
CA GLY A 23 -3.14 3.50 -10.87
C GLY A 23 -2.14 4.58 -10.44
N HIS A 24 -2.69 5.69 -9.91
CA HIS A 24 -1.91 6.77 -9.33
C HIS A 24 -1.20 6.29 -8.05
N ILE A 25 0.10 6.51 -7.94
CA ILE A 25 0.89 6.19 -6.73
C ILE A 25 1.51 7.49 -6.23
N ILE A 26 1.39 7.75 -4.93
CA ILE A 26 2.00 8.90 -4.27
C ILE A 26 2.97 8.40 -3.21
N LYS A 27 4.21 8.89 -3.25
CA LYS A 27 5.22 8.56 -2.25
C LYS A 27 5.10 9.51 -1.07
N ILE A 28 5.33 9.01 0.14
CA ILE A 28 5.53 9.86 1.30
C ILE A 28 6.78 10.72 1.09
N ASN A 29 6.63 12.02 1.28
CA ASN A 29 7.76 12.94 1.24
C ASN A 29 8.48 12.92 2.60
N ARG A 30 9.63 12.22 2.67
CA ARG A 30 10.47 12.12 3.88
C ARG A 30 11.00 13.46 4.40
N GLY A 31 10.99 14.53 3.59
CA GLY A 31 11.38 15.88 3.98
C GLY A 31 10.25 16.73 4.56
N LEU A 32 9.00 16.24 4.56
CA LEU A 32 7.85 16.92 5.14
C LEU A 32 7.37 16.17 6.38
N SER A 33 6.75 16.89 7.32
CA SER A 33 6.01 16.24 8.39
C SER A 33 4.81 15.47 7.80
N LEU A 34 4.41 14.38 8.46
CA LEU A 34 3.23 13.61 8.06
C LEU A 34 1.95 14.44 8.08
N ASP A 35 1.89 15.48 8.92
CA ASP A 35 0.78 16.41 9.05
C ASP A 35 0.60 17.25 7.76
N ILE A 36 1.66 17.97 7.35
CA ILE A 36 1.67 18.75 6.10
C ILE A 36 1.44 17.86 4.89
N PHE A 37 1.99 16.65 4.89
CA PHE A 37 1.74 15.67 3.85
C PHE A 37 0.26 15.29 3.79
N ALA A 38 -0.33 14.90 4.92
CA ALA A 38 -1.74 14.50 5.00
C ALA A 38 -2.70 15.62 4.60
N GLU A 39 -2.45 16.86 5.03
CA GLU A 39 -3.24 18.03 4.64
C GLU A 39 -3.23 18.20 3.11
N LYS A 40 -2.04 18.15 2.49
CA LYS A 40 -1.89 18.26 1.03
C LYS A 40 -2.62 17.15 0.28
N ILE A 41 -2.56 15.92 0.79
CA ILE A 41 -3.25 14.78 0.17
C ILE A 41 -4.77 14.99 0.27
N ALA A 42 -5.29 15.25 1.46
CA ALA A 42 -6.72 15.40 1.70
C ALA A 42 -7.34 16.56 0.89
N ARG A 43 -6.58 17.64 0.64
CA ARG A 43 -7.02 18.74 -0.23
C ARG A 43 -7.24 18.35 -1.70
N ASN A 44 -6.55 17.31 -2.18
CA ASN A 44 -6.59 16.91 -3.59
C ASN A 44 -7.34 15.60 -3.82
N PHE A 45 -7.47 14.77 -2.79
CA PHE A 45 -8.02 13.42 -2.90
C PHE A 45 -9.02 13.15 -1.75
N PRO A 46 -10.31 12.88 -2.06
CA PRO A 46 -11.30 12.53 -1.05
C PRO A 46 -11.09 11.13 -0.47
N ASP A 47 -10.43 10.25 -1.21
CA ASP A 47 -10.17 8.86 -0.83
C ASP A 47 -8.74 8.45 -1.21
N VAL A 48 -8.08 7.66 -0.36
CA VAL A 48 -6.75 7.08 -0.63
C VAL A 48 -6.65 5.63 -0.15
N ILE A 49 -5.73 4.88 -0.75
CA ILE A 49 -5.30 3.56 -0.28
C ILE A 49 -3.95 3.71 0.40
N ILE A 50 -3.73 3.09 1.55
CA ILE A 50 -2.41 3.08 2.21
C ILE A 50 -1.75 1.71 2.04
N LEU A 51 -0.54 1.70 1.50
CA LEU A 51 0.30 0.52 1.36
C LEU A 51 1.73 0.87 1.81
N MET A 52 1.93 0.89 3.12
CA MET A 52 3.24 1.07 3.75
C MET A 52 3.99 -0.25 3.86
N ASP A 53 5.29 -0.18 4.13
CA ASP A 53 6.07 -1.34 4.52
C ASP A 53 5.42 -2.09 5.68
N PHE A 54 5.57 -3.41 5.64
CA PHE A 54 4.96 -4.37 6.55
C PHE A 54 5.83 -4.59 7.81
N ASP A 55 6.51 -3.53 8.24
CA ASP A 55 7.38 -3.52 9.41
C ASP A 55 6.80 -2.63 10.54
N ARG A 56 7.54 -2.54 11.67
CA ARG A 56 7.09 -1.75 12.83
C ARG A 56 6.95 -0.26 12.51
N LYS A 57 7.85 0.27 11.67
CA LYS A 57 7.88 1.69 11.32
C LYS A 57 6.74 2.01 10.35
N GLY A 58 6.58 1.21 9.30
CA GLY A 58 5.49 1.33 8.34
C GLY A 58 4.12 1.23 9.01
N LYS A 59 3.94 0.32 9.98
CA LYS A 59 2.73 0.26 10.81
C LYS A 59 2.47 1.57 11.57
N SER A 60 3.48 2.11 12.25
CA SER A 60 3.35 3.37 13.00
C SER A 60 3.00 4.55 12.08
N ILE A 61 3.62 4.61 10.89
CA ILE A 61 3.31 5.62 9.87
C ILE A 61 1.88 5.47 9.36
N LYS A 62 1.42 4.25 9.05
CA LYS A 62 0.04 3.96 8.63
C LYS A 62 -0.96 4.46 9.67
N GLU A 63 -0.77 4.11 10.94
CA GLU A 63 -1.65 4.54 12.04
C GLU A 63 -1.72 6.07 12.16
N ARG A 64 -0.56 6.74 12.08
CA ARG A 64 -0.49 8.21 12.12
C ARG A 64 -1.19 8.85 10.92
N LEU A 65 -0.97 8.34 9.72
CA LEU A 65 -1.59 8.84 8.49
C LEU A 65 -3.10 8.67 8.51
N VAL A 66 -3.60 7.53 8.99
CA VAL A 66 -5.05 7.28 9.10
C VAL A 66 -5.71 8.33 9.99
N ILE A 67 -5.11 8.67 11.13
CA ILE A 67 -5.65 9.71 12.03
C ILE A 67 -5.66 11.07 11.34
N LEU A 68 -4.53 11.47 10.75
CA LEU A 68 -4.38 12.78 10.13
C LEU A 68 -5.29 12.97 8.91
N LEU A 69 -5.28 12.02 7.98
CA LEU A 69 -6.10 12.07 6.77
C LEU A 69 -7.61 12.12 7.11
N LYS A 70 -8.07 11.33 8.09
CA LYS A 70 -9.46 11.39 8.56
C LYS A 70 -9.79 12.75 9.16
N SER A 71 -8.87 13.35 9.93
CA SER A 71 -9.10 14.68 10.52
C SER A 71 -9.24 15.78 9.46
N TYR A 72 -8.69 15.58 8.27
CA TYR A 72 -8.86 16.46 7.11
C TYR A 72 -10.00 16.05 6.16
N GLY A 73 -10.84 15.08 6.54
CA GLY A 73 -12.00 14.65 5.75
C GLY A 73 -11.69 13.71 4.58
N CYS A 74 -10.51 13.08 4.57
CA CYS A 74 -10.12 12.09 3.56
C CYS A 74 -10.43 10.67 4.08
N ASN A 75 -11.09 9.85 3.26
CA ASN A 75 -11.33 8.45 3.55
C ASN A 75 -10.08 7.61 3.22
N ILE A 76 -9.89 6.53 3.98
CA ILE A 76 -8.73 5.66 3.82
C ILE A 76 -9.20 4.22 3.70
N ASN A 77 -8.73 3.53 2.67
CA ASN A 77 -8.79 2.09 2.55
C ASN A 77 -7.43 1.48 2.95
N GLY A 78 -7.43 0.66 4.00
CA GLY A 78 -6.26 -0.08 4.48
C GLY A 78 -6.41 -1.60 4.35
N ASP A 79 -7.48 -2.08 3.71
CA ASP A 79 -7.90 -3.48 3.79
C ASP A 79 -6.87 -4.42 3.16
N LEU A 80 -6.25 -4.00 2.04
CA LEU A 80 -5.18 -4.77 1.40
C LEU A 80 -3.96 -4.88 2.31
N TRP A 81 -3.59 -3.80 3.00
CA TRP A 81 -2.46 -3.81 3.92
C TRP A 81 -2.73 -4.73 5.12
N ASP A 82 -3.94 -4.63 5.71
CA ASP A 82 -4.34 -5.48 6.83
C ASP A 82 -4.45 -6.96 6.41
N PHE A 83 -4.92 -7.23 5.18
CA PHE A 83 -4.95 -8.58 4.60
C PHE A 83 -3.55 -9.16 4.43
N ILE A 84 -2.61 -8.40 3.86
CA ILE A 84 -1.24 -8.88 3.64
C ILE A 84 -0.55 -9.17 4.97
N MET A 85 -0.62 -8.24 5.92
CA MET A 85 -0.03 -8.40 7.26
C MET A 85 -0.54 -9.63 8.01
N LYS A 86 -1.83 -9.98 7.83
CA LYS A 86 -2.44 -11.10 8.52
C LYS A 86 -2.08 -12.45 7.90
N ASN A 87 -1.90 -12.50 6.59
CA ASN A 87 -1.82 -13.78 5.85
C ASN A 87 -0.42 -14.10 5.31
N TYR A 88 0.47 -13.12 5.22
CA TYR A 88 1.80 -13.30 4.62
C TYR A 88 2.89 -12.67 5.47
N ASN A 89 4.08 -13.28 5.43
CA ASN A 89 5.26 -12.83 6.16
C ASN A 89 6.25 -12.14 5.20
N ILE A 90 5.83 -11.03 4.62
CA ILE A 90 6.69 -10.11 3.86
C ILE A 90 6.93 -8.85 4.67
N LYS A 91 8.03 -8.12 4.42
CA LYS A 91 8.40 -6.95 5.24
C LYS A 91 8.27 -5.63 4.52
N SER A 92 8.31 -5.64 3.18
CA SER A 92 8.22 -4.44 2.38
C SER A 92 7.20 -4.57 1.24
N VAL A 93 6.81 -3.43 0.68
CA VAL A 93 6.02 -3.41 -0.56
C VAL A 93 6.83 -3.98 -1.73
N GLU A 94 8.16 -3.86 -1.68
CA GLU A 94 9.10 -4.44 -2.67
C GLU A 94 9.00 -5.97 -2.78
N ASP A 95 8.49 -6.65 -1.74
CA ASP A 95 8.30 -8.11 -1.74
C ASP A 95 6.99 -8.56 -2.44
N ILE A 96 6.07 -7.62 -2.74
CA ILE A 96 4.76 -7.94 -3.34
C ILE A 96 4.88 -8.68 -4.69
N PRO A 97 5.80 -8.35 -5.62
CA PRO A 97 5.94 -9.10 -6.87
C PRO A 97 6.24 -10.58 -6.65
N TRP A 98 7.08 -10.90 -5.67
CA TRP A 98 7.33 -12.29 -5.28
C TRP A 98 6.06 -12.95 -4.72
N LEU A 99 5.33 -12.24 -3.85
CA LEU A 99 4.09 -12.75 -3.27
C LEU A 99 3.04 -13.05 -4.35
N VAL A 100 2.86 -12.15 -5.32
CA VAL A 100 1.93 -12.34 -6.44
C VAL A 100 2.30 -13.59 -7.24
N ARG A 101 3.59 -13.76 -7.60
CA ARG A 101 4.07 -14.96 -8.31
C ARG A 101 3.84 -16.24 -7.52
N LYS A 102 4.03 -16.20 -6.21
CA LYS A 102 3.78 -17.33 -5.32
C LYS A 102 2.30 -17.72 -5.31
N VAL A 103 1.41 -16.77 -5.09
CA VAL A 103 -0.05 -17.01 -5.04
C VAL A 103 -0.57 -17.55 -6.38
N LEU A 104 -0.08 -17.01 -7.51
CA LEU A 104 -0.45 -17.52 -8.83
C LEU A 104 0.02 -18.96 -9.02
N SER A 105 1.28 -19.27 -8.68
CA SER A 105 1.83 -20.63 -8.75
C SER A 105 1.05 -21.63 -7.89
N ASP A 106 0.71 -21.24 -6.65
CA ASP A 106 -0.05 -22.08 -5.72
C ASP A 106 -1.47 -22.36 -6.25
N SER A 107 -2.09 -21.37 -6.91
CA SER A 107 -3.41 -21.52 -7.52
C SER A 107 -3.41 -22.47 -8.73
N GLU A 108 -2.39 -22.38 -9.59
CA GLU A 108 -2.23 -23.28 -10.74
C GLU A 108 -1.94 -24.72 -10.30
N PHE A 109 -1.13 -24.90 -9.25
CA PHE A 109 -0.88 -26.22 -8.66
C PHE A 109 -2.16 -26.81 -8.05
N GLY A 110 -2.98 -26.01 -7.38
CA GLY A 110 -4.28 -26.44 -6.85
C GLY A 110 -5.27 -26.89 -7.93
N ILE A 111 -5.22 -26.30 -9.13
CA ILE A 111 -6.04 -26.71 -10.28
C ILE A 111 -5.48 -27.99 -10.91
N LYS A 112 -4.15 -28.07 -11.11
CA LYS A 112 -3.50 -29.23 -11.75
C LYS A 112 -3.61 -30.53 -10.94
N ASN A 113 -3.73 -30.46 -9.62
CA ASN A 113 -3.86 -31.65 -8.75
C ASN A 113 -5.32 -32.03 -8.42
N ARG A 114 -6.31 -31.43 -9.08
CA ARG A 114 -7.73 -31.73 -8.91
C ARG A 114 -8.33 -32.63 -10.00
N PHE A 115 -7.50 -33.11 -10.94
CA PHE A 115 -7.89 -34.03 -12.02
C PHE A 115 -6.97 -35.26 -12.02
#